data_AF-A0A9X9BBE5-F1
#
_entry.id   AF-A0A9X9BBE5-F1
#
_cell.length_a   1.000
_cell.length_b   1.000
_cell.length_c   1.000
_cell.angle_alpha   90.00
_cell.angle_beta   90.00
_cell.angle_gamma   90.00
#
_symmetry.space_group_name_H-M   'P 1'
#
loop_
_entity.id
_entity.type
_entity.pdbx_description
1 polymer ?
#
loop_
_entity_poly.entity_id
_entity_poly.type
_entity_poly.pdbx_seq_one_letter_code
_entity_poly.pdbx_strand_id
1 'polypeptide(L)' 'MWKIGSNIYPQIHNAVRVKGILAEPFTPRDVRRVAPGWPYSRYFSFLAENCTDNQPEGHALFVRVGRGRYHLNDKATVSR' A
#
# COMPACT_ATOMS: atom_id res chain seq x y z
N MET A 1 -21.26 -2.93 9.42
CA MET A 1 -20.56 -4.19 9.11
C MET A 1 -19.59 -3.95 7.96
N TRP A 2 -18.28 -3.98 8.20
CA TRP A 2 -17.29 -3.90 7.11
C TRP A 2 -17.03 -5.32 6.61
N LYS A 3 -17.27 -5.56 5.32
CA LYS A 3 -17.10 -6.89 4.72
C LYS A 3 -15.62 -7.27 4.68
N ILE A 4 -15.32 -8.48 5.15
CA ILE A 4 -14.07 -9.19 4.86
C ILE A 4 -13.94 -9.25 3.33
N GLY A 5 -12.89 -8.62 2.80
CA GLY A 5 -12.77 -8.22 1.38
C GLY A 5 -12.54 -6.72 1.15
N SER A 6 -12.39 -5.94 2.22
CA SER A 6 -12.13 -4.50 2.20
C SER A 6 -10.86 -4.15 1.44
N ASN A 7 -10.96 -3.21 0.48
CA ASN A 7 -9.85 -2.69 -0.32
C ASN A 7 -8.71 -2.22 0.61
N ILE A 8 -7.55 -2.90 0.56
CA ILE A 8 -6.46 -2.68 1.52
C ILE A 8 -5.80 -1.31 1.32
N TYR A 9 -5.83 -0.78 0.10
CA TYR A 9 -5.18 0.48 -0.24
C TYR A 9 -5.76 1.67 0.55
N PRO A 10 -7.09 1.89 0.61
CA PRO A 10 -7.67 2.90 1.50
C PRO A 10 -7.23 2.78 2.97
N GLN A 11 -6.99 1.57 3.49
CA GLN A 11 -6.53 1.37 4.87
C GLN A 11 -5.07 1.80 5.03
N ILE A 12 -4.20 1.44 4.09
CA ILE A 12 -2.80 1.88 4.04
C ILE A 12 -2.74 3.41 3.93
N HIS A 13 -3.47 3.98 2.96
CA HIS A 13 -3.52 5.41 2.73
C HIS A 13 -3.98 6.18 3.99
N ASN A 14 -5.07 5.74 4.62
CA ASN A 14 -5.54 6.35 5.86
C ASN A 14 -4.53 6.19 7.01
N ALA A 15 -3.86 5.05 7.13
CA ALA A 15 -2.85 4.82 8.16
C ALA A 15 -1.65 5.77 8.03
N VAL A 16 -1.21 6.05 6.79
CA VAL A 16 -0.11 6.98 6.50
C VAL A 16 -0.55 8.43 6.62
N ARG A 17 -1.58 8.83 5.85
CA ARG A 17 -1.91 10.25 5.61
C ARG A 17 -2.87 10.85 6.64
N VAL A 18 -3.75 10.05 7.22
CA VAL A 18 -4.80 10.56 8.13
C VAL A 18 -4.46 10.30 9.58
N LYS A 19 -4.11 9.05 9.90
CA LYS A 19 -3.83 8.63 11.29
C LYS A 19 -2.38 8.81 11.70
N GLY A 20 -1.44 8.87 10.74
CA GLY A 20 -0.01 8.96 11.02
C GLY A 20 0.56 7.76 11.78
N ILE A 21 -0.08 6.59 11.70
CA ILE A 21 0.31 5.36 12.42
C ILE A 21 1.16 4.40 11.59
N LEU A 22 1.27 4.65 10.27
CA LEU A 22 2.16 3.92 9.38
C LEU A 22 3.20 4.90 8.83
N ALA A 23 4.45 4.77 9.27
CA ALA A 23 5.55 5.60 8.80
C ALA A 23 6.02 5.18 7.40
N GLU A 24 6.45 6.15 6.62
CA GLU A 24 7.07 5.94 5.32
C GLU A 24 8.62 5.97 5.42
N PRO A 25 9.34 5.06 4.75
CA PRO A 25 8.83 3.93 3.99
C PRO A 25 8.38 2.76 4.86
N PHE A 26 7.33 2.08 4.41
CA PHE A 26 6.75 0.92 5.07
C PHE A 26 7.10 -0.40 4.37
N THR A 27 7.02 -1.48 5.13
CA THR A 27 7.19 -2.86 4.65
C THR A 27 5.86 -3.62 4.59
N PRO A 28 5.80 -4.78 3.89
CA PRO A 28 4.66 -5.70 3.97
C PRO A 28 4.25 -6.06 5.41
N ARG A 29 5.23 -6.15 6.33
CA ARG A 29 4.98 -6.43 7.74
C ARG A 29 4.25 -5.29 8.43
N ASP A 30 4.63 -4.05 8.14
CA ASP A 30 4.00 -2.86 8.73
C ASP A 30 2.59 -2.67 8.21
N VAL A 31 2.39 -2.89 6.90
CA VAL A 31 1.05 -2.92 6.29
C VAL A 31 0.17 -3.97 6.96
N ARG A 32 0.66 -5.20 7.17
CA ARG A 32 -0.10 -6.26 7.85
C ARG A 32 -0.53 -5.87 9.27
N ARG A 33 0.28 -5.08 10.00
CA ARG A 33 -0.06 -4.62 11.35
C ARG A 33 -1.24 -3.64 11.36
N VAL A 34 -1.31 -2.74 10.38
CA VAL A 34 -2.36 -1.71 10.30
C VAL A 34 -3.58 -2.14 9.50
N ALA A 35 -3.41 -3.08 8.57
CA ALA A 35 -4.43 -3.58 7.66
C ALA A 35 -4.36 -5.13 7.59
N PRO A 36 -4.69 -5.84 8.67
CA PRO A 36 -4.68 -7.30 8.69
C PRO A 36 -5.85 -7.87 7.87
N GLY A 37 -5.69 -9.08 7.35
CA GLY A 37 -6.77 -9.79 6.65
C GLY A 37 -6.34 -10.65 5.46
N TRP A 38 -5.08 -10.57 5.05
CA TRP A 38 -4.53 -11.40 3.97
C TRP A 38 -3.47 -12.38 4.45
N PRO A 39 -3.20 -13.46 3.70
CA PRO A 39 -1.97 -14.23 3.82
C PRO A 39 -0.74 -13.32 3.67
N TYR A 40 0.34 -13.61 4.40
CA TYR A 40 1.48 -12.70 4.45
C TYR A 40 2.13 -12.47 3.06
N SER A 41 2.20 -13.51 2.22
CA SER A 41 2.72 -13.42 0.85
C SER A 41 1.97 -12.41 -0.01
N ARG A 42 0.65 -12.27 0.17
CA ARG A 42 -0.18 -11.37 -0.63
C ARG A 42 0.18 -9.89 -0.40
N TYR A 43 0.71 -9.52 0.77
CA TYR A 43 1.21 -8.17 1.00
C TYR A 43 2.45 -7.85 0.16
N PHE A 44 3.34 -8.84 -0.05
CA PHE A 44 4.51 -8.65 -0.91
C PHE A 44 4.09 -8.46 -2.36
N SER A 45 3.24 -9.37 -2.87
CA SER A 45 2.70 -9.31 -4.23
C SER A 45 1.98 -8.00 -4.48
N PHE A 46 1.05 -7.62 -3.60
CA PHE A 46 0.27 -6.40 -3.76
C PHE A 46 1.13 -5.13 -3.84
N LEU A 47 2.10 -4.96 -2.93
CA LEU A 47 2.97 -3.79 -2.95
C LEU A 47 3.88 -3.79 -4.19
N ALA A 48 4.38 -4.96 -4.61
CA ALA A 48 5.23 -5.06 -5.78
C ALA A 48 4.45 -4.80 -7.08
N GLU A 49 3.30 -5.45 -7.27
CA GLU A 49 2.47 -5.34 -8.48
C GLU A 49 1.90 -3.94 -8.70
N ASN A 50 1.75 -3.14 -7.63
CA ASN A 50 1.17 -1.80 -7.68
C ASN A 50 2.21 -0.69 -7.48
N CYS A 51 3.51 -0.97 -7.65
CA CYS A 51 4.55 0.06 -7.56
C CYS A 51 5.03 0.55 -8.93
N THR A 52 5.71 1.70 -8.93
CA THR A 52 6.26 2.37 -10.14
C THR A 52 7.22 1.50 -10.97
N ASP A 53 7.79 0.45 -10.40
CA ASP A 53 8.64 -0.49 -11.15
C ASP A 53 7.81 -1.40 -12.07
N ASN A 54 6.53 -1.61 -11.76
CA ASN A 54 5.64 -2.56 -12.45
C ASN A 54 4.39 -1.91 -13.04
N GLN A 55 4.17 -0.61 -12.80
CA GLN A 55 3.02 0.15 -13.29
C GLN A 55 3.48 1.53 -13.76
N PRO A 56 2.81 2.15 -14.76
CA PRO A 56 3.02 3.54 -15.11
C PRO A 56 2.85 4.48 -13.90
N GLU A 57 3.62 5.57 -13.83
CA GLU A 57 3.64 6.46 -12.66
C GLU A 57 2.26 7.00 -12.24
N GLY A 58 1.37 7.30 -13.18
CA GLY A 58 0.00 7.74 -12.87
C GLY A 58 -0.93 6.64 -12.33
N HIS A 59 -0.58 5.37 -12.53
CA HIS A 59 -1.39 4.20 -12.13
C HIS A 59 -0.78 3.43 -10.93
N ALA A 60 0.52 3.61 -10.68
CA ALA A 60 1.20 3.01 -9.54
C ALA A 60 0.68 3.63 -8.23
N LEU A 61 0.27 2.80 -7.28
CA LEU A 61 -0.14 3.23 -5.95
C LEU A 61 1.06 3.51 -5.03
N PHE A 62 2.20 2.89 -5.33
CA PHE A 62 3.38 2.91 -4.48
C PHE A 62 4.65 3.28 -5.24
N VAL A 63 5.63 3.85 -4.55
CA VAL A 63 7.00 4.01 -5.04
C VAL A 63 7.90 3.05 -4.27
N ARG A 64 8.63 2.18 -4.96
CA ARG A 64 9.62 1.31 -4.32
C ARG A 64 10.91 2.09 -4.09
N VAL A 65 11.32 2.24 -2.84
CA VAL A 65 12.56 2.96 -2.46
C VAL A 65 13.69 2.03 -2.03
N GLY A 66 13.41 0.72 -1.96
CA GLY A 66 14.37 -0.32 -1.64
C GLY A 66 13.71 -1.68 -1.59
N ARG A 67 14.50 -2.75 -1.36
CA ARG A 67 13.99 -4.12 -1.31
C ARG A 67 12.89 -4.25 -0.24
N GLY A 68 11.64 -4.39 -0.68
CA GLY A 68 10.48 -4.55 0.19
C GLY A 68 10.06 -3.28 0.96
N ARG A 69 10.52 -2.10 0.56
CA ARG A 69 10.23 -0.81 1.21
C ARG A 69 9.55 0.13 0.22
N TYR A 70 8.43 0.74 0.65
CA TYR A 70 7.55 1.50 -0.24
C TYR A 70 7.07 2.81 0.40
N HIS A 71 6.82 3.82 -0.44
CA HIS A 71 6.01 5.00 -0.15
C HIS A 71 4.67 4.90 -0.88
N LEU A 72 3.67 5.66 -0.44
CA LEU A 72 2.54 6.06 -1.28
C LEU A 72 3.05 6.90 -2.44
N ASN A 73 2.42 6.73 -3.59
CA ASN A 73 2.69 7.57 -4.76
C ASN A 73 1.71 8.74 -4.80
N ASP A 74 2.19 9.94 -4.49
CA ASP A 74 1.38 11.17 -4.53
C ASP A 74 0.99 11.60 -5.96
N LYS A 75 1.61 11.00 -6.98
CA LYS A 75 1.28 11.22 -8.39
C LYS A 75 0.22 10.25 -8.94
N ALA A 76 -0.21 9.27 -8.13
CA ALA A 76 -1.24 8.34 -8.54
C ALA A 76 -2.56 9.08 -8.82
N THR A 77 -2.99 9.11 -10.07
CA THR A 77 -4.31 9.61 -10.42
C THR A 77 -5.30 8.54 -9.99
N VAL A 78 -5.93 8.72 -8.82
CA VAL A 78 -7.06 7.87 -8.43
C VAL A 78 -8.19 8.23 -9.39
N SER A 79 -8.28 7.50 -10.51
CA SER A 79 -9.42 7.63 -11.43
C SER A 79 -10.69 7.41 -10.62
N ARG A 80 -11.49 8.48 -10.54
CA ARG A 80 -12.70 8.60 -9.73
C ARG A 80 -13.85 7.81 -10.32
#